data_AF-A0A0R2RMA7-F1
#
_entry.id   AF-A0A0R2RMA7-F1
#
_cell.length_a   1.000
_cell.length_b   1.000
_cell.length_c   1.000
_cell.angle_alpha   90.00
_cell.angle_beta   90.00
_cell.angle_gamma   90.00
#
_symmetry.space_group_name_H-M   'P 1'
#
loop_
_entity.id
_entity.type
_entity.pdbx_description
1 polymer ?
#
loop_
_entity_poly.entity_id
_entity_poly.type
_entity_poly.pdbx_seq_one_letter_code
_entity_poly.pdbx_strand_id
1 'polypeptide(L)'
;MSFSANAQDDLLNMLAEDNEPMYVSYLFKGTKVVNGQSVELPAKGVLQFNIQHRFGTLNSGLYNFYGLDNAQVRLSFDYGIKDGLAVSIGRSSYLKTVDANSKIRLKRQVKDGFPLTIVINSAIYLKQWQYAKAQQKILYSLINFHIQIKSYLQEK
;
A
#
# COMPACT_ATOMS: atom_id res chain seq x y z
N MET A 1 31.25 -41.99 37.68
CA MET A 1 31.34 -41.41 36.32
C MET A 1 29.93 -41.23 35.81
N SER A 2 29.42 -40.00 35.82
CA SER A 2 28.11 -39.70 35.26
C SER A 2 28.25 -39.51 33.75
N PHE A 3 27.54 -40.32 32.97
CA PHE A 3 27.51 -40.23 31.52
C PHE A 3 26.51 -39.13 31.13
N SER A 4 26.99 -37.97 30.67
CA SER A 4 26.12 -36.96 30.04
C SER A 4 25.78 -37.43 28.64
N ALA A 5 24.50 -37.71 28.41
CA ALA A 5 23.97 -38.10 27.10
C ALA A 5 23.52 -36.85 26.33
N ASN A 6 24.24 -36.52 25.24
CA ASN A 6 23.94 -35.41 24.32
C ASN A 6 22.53 -35.46 23.67
N ALA A 7 21.78 -36.56 23.85
CA ALA A 7 20.40 -36.69 23.37
C ALA A 7 19.39 -35.86 24.18
N GLN A 8 19.72 -35.49 25.43
CA GLN A 8 18.85 -34.63 26.25
C GLN A 8 18.91 -33.17 25.81
N ASP A 9 20.09 -32.70 25.38
CA ASP A 9 20.27 -31.33 24.88
C ASP A 9 19.53 -31.11 23.55
N ASP A 10 19.47 -32.13 22.69
CA ASP A 10 18.75 -32.08 21.41
C ASP A 10 17.22 -32.02 21.63
N LEU A 11 16.69 -32.80 22.57
CA LEU A 11 15.28 -32.74 22.96
C LEU A 11 14.92 -31.40 23.63
N LEU A 12 15.82 -30.83 24.44
CA LEU A 12 15.63 -29.52 25.05
C LEU A 12 15.66 -28.39 24.01
N ASN A 13 16.50 -28.50 22.98
CA ASN A 13 16.56 -27.55 21.87
C ASN A 13 15.32 -27.61 20.98
N MET A 14 14.66 -28.77 20.86
CA MET A 14 13.36 -28.88 20.19
C MET A 14 12.19 -28.31 21.03
N LEU A 15 12.37 -28.19 22.34
CA LEU A 15 11.44 -27.53 23.27
C LEU A 15 11.77 -26.05 23.48
N ALA A 16 12.94 -25.59 23.03
CA ALA A 16 13.25 -24.18 22.97
C ALA A 16 12.34 -23.55 21.92
N GLU A 17 11.34 -22.83 22.40
CA GLU A 17 10.38 -22.13 21.57
C GLU A 17 11.14 -21.23 20.58
N ASP A 18 10.99 -21.49 19.28
CA ASP A 18 11.54 -20.64 18.23
C ASP A 18 11.02 -19.22 18.47
N ASN A 19 11.88 -18.34 19.00
CA ASN A 19 11.58 -16.94 19.29
C ASN A 19 11.50 -16.10 18.01
N GLU A 20 10.96 -16.66 16.92
CA GLU A 20 10.72 -15.94 15.69
C GLU A 20 9.57 -14.93 15.91
N PRO A 21 9.78 -13.64 15.59
CA PRO A 21 8.78 -12.62 15.84
C PRO A 21 7.50 -12.89 15.07
N MET A 22 6.41 -13.14 15.79
CA MET A 22 5.10 -13.35 15.20
C MET A 22 4.54 -12.02 14.66
N TYR A 23 4.54 -11.84 13.35
CA TYR A 23 4.05 -10.61 12.72
C TYR A 23 2.51 -10.56 12.65
N VAL A 24 1.94 -9.37 12.84
CA VAL A 24 0.50 -9.14 12.58
C VAL A 24 0.23 -9.31 11.07
N SER A 25 -0.82 -10.08 10.76
CA SER A 25 -1.18 -10.48 9.40
C SER A 25 -1.45 -9.29 8.48
N TYR A 26 -2.54 -8.55 8.69
CA TYR A 26 -2.90 -7.38 7.88
C TYR A 26 -3.60 -6.31 8.73
N LEU A 27 -3.16 -5.06 8.63
CA LEU A 27 -3.84 -3.91 9.26
C LEU A 27 -5.02 -3.42 8.41
N PHE A 28 -4.92 -3.61 7.09
CA PHE A 28 -5.95 -3.28 6.12
C PHE A 28 -6.11 -4.42 5.12
N LYS A 29 -7.30 -4.55 4.52
CA LYS A 29 -7.56 -5.58 3.51
C LYS A 29 -6.97 -5.27 2.13
N GLY A 30 -6.41 -4.09 1.91
CA GLY A 30 -5.91 -3.67 0.61
C GLY A 30 -4.87 -2.56 0.68
N THR A 31 -4.17 -2.34 -0.43
CA THR A 31 -3.05 -1.39 -0.56
C THR A 31 -3.46 0.07 -0.42
N LYS A 32 -4.76 0.37 -0.47
CA LYS A 32 -5.37 1.70 -0.30
C LYS A 32 -6.61 1.63 0.58
N VAL A 33 -6.91 2.75 1.23
CA VAL A 33 -8.15 2.98 2.01
C VAL A 33 -8.85 4.18 1.41
N VAL A 34 -9.97 3.95 0.73
CA VAL A 34 -10.65 4.98 -0.08
C VAL A 34 -9.64 5.61 -1.06
N ASN A 35 -9.28 6.89 -0.90
CA ASN A 35 -8.30 7.58 -1.74
C ASN A 35 -6.88 7.59 -1.14
N GLY A 36 -6.74 7.20 0.13
CA GLY A 36 -5.49 7.20 0.87
C GLY A 36 -4.66 5.95 0.60
N GLN A 37 -3.34 6.08 0.74
CA GLN A 37 -2.47 4.90 0.79
C GLN A 37 -2.72 4.13 2.10
N SER A 38 -2.50 2.82 2.09
CA SER A 38 -2.37 2.03 3.31
C SER A 38 -0.92 1.60 3.52
N VAL A 39 -0.65 1.01 4.69
CA VAL A 39 0.62 0.34 5.02
C VAL A 39 0.79 -1.03 4.35
N GLU A 40 -0.20 -1.49 3.59
CA GLU A 40 -0.13 -2.76 2.87
C GLU A 40 0.49 -2.58 1.49
N LEU A 41 1.24 -3.61 1.10
CA LEU A 41 1.95 -3.72 -0.17
C LEU A 41 1.58 -5.07 -0.80
N PRO A 42 1.53 -5.18 -2.13
CA PRO A 42 1.43 -6.47 -2.81
C PRO A 42 2.58 -7.39 -2.37
N ALA A 43 2.31 -8.70 -2.27
CA ALA A 43 3.35 -9.69 -1.99
C ALA A 43 4.38 -9.75 -3.13
N LYS A 44 5.58 -10.27 -2.84
CA LYS A 44 6.64 -10.43 -3.85
C LYS A 44 6.13 -11.21 -5.07
N GLY A 45 6.34 -10.66 -6.26
CA GLY A 45 5.94 -11.25 -7.54
C GLY A 45 4.45 -11.05 -7.89
N VAL A 46 3.65 -10.45 -7.01
CA VAL A 46 2.22 -10.22 -7.26
C VAL A 46 2.01 -8.89 -7.96
N LEU A 47 1.35 -8.93 -9.11
CA LEU A 47 0.81 -7.78 -9.82
C LEU A 47 -0.66 -7.61 -9.47
N GLN A 48 -1.00 -6.49 -8.82
CA GLN A 48 -2.36 -6.12 -8.51
C GLN A 48 -2.84 -5.04 -9.48
N PHE A 49 -3.88 -5.33 -10.25
CA PHE A 49 -4.56 -4.36 -11.08
C PHE A 49 -5.76 -3.76 -10.32
N ASN A 50 -5.77 -2.44 -10.17
CA ASN A 50 -6.76 -1.72 -9.39
C ASN A 50 -7.54 -0.74 -10.27
N ILE A 51 -8.88 -0.81 -10.18
CA ILE A 51 -9.81 0.12 -10.82
C ILE A 51 -10.56 0.86 -9.72
N GLN A 52 -10.34 2.17 -9.60
CA GLN A 52 -11.02 3.03 -8.65
C GLN A 52 -12.00 3.92 -9.42
N HIS A 53 -13.29 3.76 -9.11
CA HIS A 53 -14.34 4.60 -9.67
C HIS A 53 -14.89 5.50 -8.57
N ARG A 54 -14.80 6.82 -8.75
CA ARG A 54 -15.38 7.80 -7.84
C ARG A 54 -16.58 8.47 -8.51
N PHE A 55 -17.77 8.15 -8.02
CA PHE A 55 -19.01 8.79 -8.44
C PHE A 55 -19.08 10.24 -7.93
N GLY A 56 -19.85 11.06 -8.64
CA GLY A 56 -20.20 12.42 -8.26
C GLY A 56 -21.18 12.47 -7.10
N THR A 57 -21.65 13.67 -6.78
CA THR A 57 -22.59 13.84 -5.66
C THR A 57 -24.00 13.34 -6.04
N LEU A 58 -24.63 12.63 -5.10
CA LEU A 58 -25.98 12.07 -5.27
C LEU A 58 -27.06 13.13 -5.50
N ASN A 59 -26.87 14.34 -4.99
CA ASN A 59 -27.82 15.45 -5.11
C ASN A 59 -27.82 16.15 -6.49
N SER A 60 -27.14 15.60 -7.49
CA SER A 60 -27.00 16.21 -8.84
C SER A 60 -28.19 15.95 -9.78
N GLY A 61 -29.23 15.24 -9.29
CA GLY A 61 -30.50 15.03 -9.99
C GLY A 61 -30.46 13.98 -11.11
N LEU A 62 -31.63 13.67 -11.68
CA LEU A 62 -31.79 12.68 -12.75
C LEU A 62 -30.98 13.00 -14.01
N TYR A 63 -30.78 14.30 -14.32
CA TYR A 63 -30.02 14.74 -15.49
C TYR A 63 -28.56 14.25 -15.47
N ASN A 64 -27.91 14.28 -14.30
CA ASN A 64 -26.56 13.72 -14.12
C ASN A 64 -26.58 12.27 -13.62
N PHE A 65 -27.72 11.61 -13.76
CA PHE A 65 -28.02 10.27 -13.25
C PHE A 65 -27.57 10.08 -11.79
N TYR A 66 -27.93 11.02 -10.91
CA TYR A 66 -27.54 11.05 -9.49
C TYR A 66 -26.02 10.98 -9.24
N GLY A 67 -25.24 11.58 -10.13
CA GLY A 67 -23.78 11.65 -10.03
C GLY A 67 -23.07 10.42 -10.58
N LEU A 68 -23.82 9.46 -11.14
CA LEU A 68 -23.24 8.29 -11.80
C LEU A 68 -22.55 8.65 -13.13
N ASP A 69 -23.04 9.69 -13.81
CA ASP A 69 -22.46 10.18 -15.07
C ASP A 69 -21.15 10.96 -14.85
N ASN A 70 -21.09 11.79 -13.80
CA ASN A 70 -19.89 12.56 -13.46
C ASN A 70 -18.93 11.75 -12.57
N ALA A 71 -18.25 10.78 -13.17
CA ALA A 71 -17.31 9.92 -12.47
C ALA A 71 -15.85 10.14 -12.85
N GLN A 72 -14.97 9.94 -11.87
CA GLN A 72 -13.52 9.89 -12.08
C GLN A 72 -13.03 8.46 -11.93
N VAL A 73 -12.25 8.00 -12.89
CA VAL A 73 -11.67 6.65 -12.92
C VAL A 73 -10.17 6.74 -12.76
N ARG A 74 -9.61 5.96 -11.83
CA ARG A 74 -8.18 5.72 -11.76
C ARG A 74 -7.89 4.23 -11.96
N LEU A 75 -7.00 3.95 -12.89
CA LEU A 75 -6.46 2.63 -13.14
C LEU A 75 -5.04 2.59 -12.59
N SER A 76 -4.65 1.55 -11.86
CA SER A 76 -3.25 1.35 -11.50
C SER A 76 -2.81 -0.10 -11.49
N PHE A 77 -1.52 -0.29 -11.73
CA PHE A 77 -0.82 -1.55 -11.62
C PHE A 77 0.18 -1.43 -10.49
N ASP A 78 -0.02 -2.22 -9.43
CA ASP A 78 0.84 -2.25 -8.25
C ASP A 78 1.59 -3.59 -8.21
N TYR A 79 2.92 -3.57 -8.24
CA TYR A 79 3.76 -4.76 -8.31
C TYR A 79 4.69 -4.88 -7.11
N GLY A 80 4.67 -6.04 -6.44
CA GLY A 80 5.56 -6.36 -5.33
C GLY A 80 6.93 -6.82 -5.83
N ILE A 81 7.95 -6.00 -5.70
CA ILE A 81 9.33 -6.34 -6.12
C ILE A 81 9.96 -7.31 -5.12
N LYS A 82 9.80 -7.04 -3.82
CA LYS A 82 10.32 -7.84 -2.70
C LYS A 82 9.38 -7.69 -1.50
N ASP A 83 9.53 -8.54 -0.50
CA ASP A 83 8.86 -8.38 0.78
C ASP A 83 9.18 -7.01 1.39
N GLY A 84 8.16 -6.14 1.43
CA GLY A 84 8.29 -4.76 1.91
C GLY A 84 8.71 -3.72 0.87
N LEU A 85 8.82 -4.07 -0.41
CA LEU A 85 9.08 -3.13 -1.50
C LEU A 85 8.10 -3.34 -2.66
N ALA A 86 7.37 -2.30 -3.03
CA ALA A 86 6.48 -2.31 -4.19
C ALA A 86 6.62 -1.02 -5.00
N VAL A 87 6.30 -1.13 -6.28
CA VAL A 87 6.16 0.01 -7.19
C VAL A 87 4.79 -0.02 -7.81
N SER A 88 4.28 1.13 -8.23
CA SER A 88 3.10 1.16 -9.05
C SER A 88 3.11 2.28 -10.07
N ILE A 89 2.33 2.07 -11.11
CA ILE A 89 2.03 3.07 -12.13
C ILE A 89 0.52 3.19 -12.26
N GLY A 90 0.03 4.39 -12.51
CA GLY A 90 -1.39 4.65 -12.59
C GLY A 90 -1.74 5.77 -13.55
N ARG A 91 -3.00 5.79 -13.98
CA ARG A 91 -3.59 6.87 -14.75
C ARG A 91 -4.93 7.21 -14.15
N SER A 92 -5.16 8.50 -13.95
CA SER A 92 -6.44 9.04 -13.51
C SER A 92 -7.09 9.84 -14.63
N SER A 93 -8.41 9.68 -14.81
CA SER A 93 -9.21 10.58 -15.63
C SER A 93 -9.26 11.98 -15.04
N TYR A 94 -9.04 12.11 -13.73
CA TYR A 94 -8.97 13.39 -13.02
C TYR A 94 -7.70 14.12 -13.44
N LEU A 95 -7.87 15.32 -14.02
CA LEU A 95 -6.81 16.14 -14.60
C LEU A 95 -5.94 15.45 -15.66
N LYS A 96 -6.35 14.25 -16.13
CA LYS A 96 -5.60 13.41 -17.06
C LYS A 96 -4.17 13.16 -16.56
N THR A 97 -4.02 12.81 -15.29
CA THR A 97 -2.71 12.62 -14.66
C THR A 97 -2.25 11.17 -14.79
N VAL A 98 -0.96 10.99 -15.09
CA VAL A 98 -0.24 9.72 -14.96
C VAL A 98 0.62 9.80 -13.71
N ASP A 99 0.61 8.76 -12.90
CA ASP A 99 1.36 8.68 -11.65
C ASP A 99 2.26 7.45 -11.61
N ALA A 100 3.41 7.59 -10.96
CA ALA A 100 4.27 6.48 -10.59
C ALA A 100 4.61 6.62 -9.11
N ASN A 101 4.58 5.53 -8.36
CA ASN A 101 4.95 5.53 -6.96
C ASN A 101 5.76 4.30 -6.55
N SER A 102 6.43 4.43 -5.41
CA SER A 102 7.12 3.35 -4.72
C SER A 102 6.74 3.35 -3.25
N LYS A 103 6.60 2.15 -2.69
CA LYS A 103 6.34 1.92 -1.27
C LYS A 103 7.44 1.07 -0.67
N ILE A 104 7.92 1.48 0.49
CA ILE A 104 8.95 0.78 1.26
C ILE A 104 8.46 0.64 2.69
N ARG A 105 8.36 -0.60 3.19
CA ARG A 105 8.06 -0.91 4.58
C ARG A 105 9.35 -0.89 5.38
N LEU A 106 9.44 0.01 6.36
CA LEU A 106 10.60 0.13 7.24
C LEU A 106 10.51 -0.81 8.43
N LYS A 107 9.32 -0.93 9.02
CA LYS A 107 9.09 -1.77 10.19
C LYS A 107 7.67 -2.32 10.19
N ARG A 108 7.50 -3.56 10.65
CA ARG A 108 6.20 -4.24 10.76
C ARG A 108 5.85 -4.44 12.23
N GLN A 109 4.56 -4.36 12.54
CA GLN A 109 4.06 -4.67 13.87
C GLN A 109 4.30 -6.16 14.19
N VAL A 110 4.83 -6.41 15.38
CA VAL A 110 5.08 -7.74 15.95
C VAL A 110 4.14 -7.92 17.14
N LYS A 111 3.50 -9.08 17.23
CA LYS A 111 2.66 -9.46 18.36
C LYS A 111 3.52 -9.50 19.63
N ASP A 112 3.05 -8.86 20.69
CA ASP A 112 3.77 -8.75 21.97
C ASP A 112 5.18 -8.12 21.87
N GLY A 113 5.45 -7.36 20.79
CA GLY A 113 6.73 -6.72 20.51
C GLY A 113 6.57 -5.28 20.03
N PHE A 114 7.10 -4.96 18.85
CA PHE A 114 7.00 -3.60 18.29
C PHE A 114 5.55 -3.29 17.86
N PRO A 115 4.93 -2.19 18.34
CA PRO A 115 3.48 -2.01 18.22
C PRO A 115 2.98 -1.39 16.90
N LEU A 116 3.87 -1.00 15.99
CA LEU A 116 3.51 -0.19 14.81
C LEU A 116 4.03 -0.80 13.50
N THR A 117 3.32 -0.52 12.40
CA THR A 117 3.83 -0.70 11.05
C THR A 117 4.11 0.66 10.44
N ILE A 118 5.32 0.83 9.86
CA ILE A 118 5.80 2.08 9.27
C ILE A 118 6.13 1.83 7.80
N VAL A 119 5.50 2.61 6.93
CA VAL A 119 5.69 2.56 5.48
C VAL A 119 5.90 3.96 4.92
N ILE A 120 6.89 4.08 4.04
CA ILE A 120 7.13 5.28 3.24
C ILE A 120 6.54 5.05 1.85
N ASN A 121 5.80 6.03 1.35
CA ASN A 121 5.31 6.08 -0.02
C ASN A 121 5.86 7.34 -0.71
N SER A 122 6.60 7.16 -1.80
CA SER A 122 7.06 8.24 -2.68
C SER A 122 6.30 8.19 -4.00
N ALA A 123 5.82 9.33 -4.49
CA ALA A 123 5.06 9.38 -5.73
C ALA A 123 5.40 10.62 -6.58
N ILE A 124 5.40 10.41 -7.90
CA ILE A 124 5.57 11.44 -8.92
C ILE A 124 4.31 11.47 -9.78
N TYR A 125 3.81 12.68 -10.04
CA TYR A 125 2.59 12.90 -10.81
C TYR A 125 2.90 13.78 -12.02
N LEU A 126 2.49 13.33 -13.20
CA LEU A 126 2.67 14.02 -14.47
C LEU A 126 1.33 14.27 -15.13
N LYS A 127 1.03 15.53 -15.42
CA LYS A 127 -0.21 15.92 -16.11
C LYS A 127 -0.07 15.68 -17.61
N GLN A 128 -0.96 14.88 -18.21
CA GLN A 128 -0.96 14.58 -19.63
C GLN A 128 -1.39 15.83 -20.43
N TRP A 129 -0.55 16.25 -21.39
CA TRP A 129 -0.84 17.35 -22.31
C TRP A 129 -1.94 16.98 -23.31
N GLN A 130 -2.81 17.93 -23.64
CA GLN A 130 -3.69 17.86 -24.81
C GLN A 130 -3.18 18.81 -25.88
N TYR A 131 -2.92 18.28 -27.08
CA TYR A 131 -2.35 18.99 -28.22
C TYR A 131 -3.22 20.13 -28.79
N ALA A 132 -4.45 20.34 -28.29
CA ALA A 132 -5.39 21.33 -28.82
C ALA A 132 -5.23 22.76 -28.27
N LYS A 133 -4.36 23.01 -27.28
CA LYS A 133 -4.02 24.37 -26.82
C LYS A 133 -2.54 24.46 -26.44
N ALA A 134 -1.69 24.56 -27.45
CA ALA A 134 -0.31 24.99 -27.28
C ALA A 134 -0.30 26.50 -26.96
N GLN A 135 -0.48 26.86 -25.69
CA GLN A 135 0.01 28.13 -25.15
C GLN A 135 0.14 28.04 -23.63
N GLN A 136 1.40 27.84 -23.23
CA GLN A 136 2.01 28.35 -22.00
C GLN A 136 1.37 27.92 -20.66
N LYS A 137 1.84 26.80 -20.10
CA LYS A 137 1.96 26.70 -18.62
C LYS A 137 2.99 25.65 -18.19
N ILE A 138 3.86 26.12 -17.29
CA ILE A 138 5.04 25.51 -16.68
C ILE A 138 4.86 24.03 -16.27
N LEU A 139 5.88 23.23 -16.52
CA LEU A 139 6.04 21.85 -16.04
C LEU A 139 6.10 21.85 -14.50
N TYR A 140 4.97 21.67 -13.83
CA TYR A 140 4.95 21.40 -12.38
C TYR A 140 5.02 19.89 -12.16
N SER A 141 6.23 19.37 -11.93
CA SER A 141 6.43 18.07 -11.28
C SER A 141 6.17 18.25 -9.79
N LEU A 142 5.16 17.57 -9.25
CA LEU A 142 4.95 17.51 -7.80
C LEU A 142 5.53 16.19 -7.28
N ILE A 143 6.64 16.30 -6.57
CA ILE A 143 7.23 15.20 -5.80
C ILE A 143 6.56 15.22 -4.43
N ASN A 144 5.79 14.16 -4.12
CA ASN A 144 5.11 14.03 -2.84
C ASN A 144 5.69 12.85 -2.06
N PHE A 145 6.14 13.13 -0.83
CA PHE A 145 6.53 12.12 0.15
C PHE A 145 5.44 11.98 1.22
N HIS A 146 5.03 10.75 1.49
CA HIS A 146 4.02 10.47 2.52
C HIS A 146 4.49 9.31 3.40
N ILE A 147 4.46 9.53 4.72
CA ILE A 147 4.81 8.52 5.73
C ILE A 147 3.52 8.07 6.41
N GLN A 148 3.34 6.76 6.56
CA GLN A 148 2.18 6.18 7.21
C GLN A 148 2.58 5.30 8.39
N ILE A 149 1.93 5.52 9.52
CA ILE A 149 2.16 4.83 10.80
C ILE A 149 0.82 4.30 11.30
N LYS A 150 0.73 3.00 11.62
CA LYS A 150 -0.50 2.40 12.14
C LYS A 150 -0.23 1.23 13.09
N SER A 151 -1.10 1.04 14.09
CA SER A 151 -1.17 -0.12 15.00
C SER A 151 -2.51 -0.85 14.85
N TYR A 152 -2.50 -2.17 15.05
CA TYR A 152 -3.69 -2.98 15.39
C TYR A 152 -3.70 -3.27 16.88
N LEU A 153 -4.84 -3.05 17.52
CA LEU A 153 -5.11 -3.52 18.88
C LEU A 153 -5.91 -4.81 18.74
N GLN A 154 -5.37 -5.94 19.18
CA GLN A 154 -6.19 -7.13 19.40
C GLN A 154 -6.80 -7.02 20.79
N GLU A 155 -8.13 -6.91 20.87
CA GLU A 155 -8.84 -7.27 22.09
C GLU A 155 -8.68 -8.79 22.30
N LYS A 156 -8.32 -9.15 23.54
CA LYS A 156 -8.17 -10.54 23.98
C LYS A 156 -9.52 -11.25 24.08
#